data_AF-A0A848UU90-F1
#
_entry.id   AF-A0A848UU90-F1
#
_cell.length_a   1.000
_cell.length_b   1.000
_cell.length_c   1.000
_cell.angle_alpha   90.00
_cell.angle_beta   90.00
_cell.angle_gamma   90.00
#
_symmetry.space_group_name_H-M   'P 1'
#
loop_
_entity.id
_entity.type
_entity.pdbx_description
1 polymer ?
#
loop_
_entity_poly.entity_id
_entity_poly.type
_entity_poly.pdbx_seq_one_letter_code
_entity_poly.pdbx_strand_id
1 'polypeptide(L)'
;EMLDLMAKMYFDTHRLGIINENVERAEPVVRNADLVSIDVASVRHSDAPGTAKTGPNGLYGEQLCQIARYIGMSDKMSAVGFFEYNPTLDRQEITAQLIAQSIWCLIEAVAHRKKDYPVGDKDDYLKYIVDIPDSKDSITFFKSPRSDRWWMDVPYPAGMRNKYHRHHLVPCTYEDYQRATNEDIPDLWWRTYQKLT
;
A
#
# COMPACT_ATOMS: atom_id res chain seq x y z
N GLU A 1 19.05 5.12 11.94
CA GLU A 1 19.01 3.71 12.40
C GLU A 1 17.85 2.90 11.79
N MET A 2 16.57 3.10 12.20
CA MET A 2 15.46 2.29 11.65
C MET A 2 15.21 2.51 10.15
N LEU A 3 15.20 3.76 9.67
CA LEU A 3 15.04 4.05 8.23
C LEU A 3 16.18 3.47 7.39
N ASP A 4 17.41 3.49 7.92
CA ASP A 4 18.58 2.91 7.24
C ASP A 4 18.46 1.39 7.15
N LEU A 5 17.95 0.74 8.19
CA LEU A 5 17.66 -0.70 8.18
C LEU A 5 16.59 -1.04 7.14
N MET A 6 15.48 -0.28 7.12
CA MET A 6 14.41 -0.48 6.15
C MET A 6 14.93 -0.31 4.71
N ALA A 7 15.74 0.73 4.46
CA ALA A 7 16.35 0.96 3.16
C ALA A 7 17.32 -0.17 2.75
N LYS A 8 18.15 -0.67 3.67
CA LYS A 8 19.05 -1.81 3.43
C LYS A 8 18.31 -3.12 3.13
N MET A 9 17.12 -3.29 3.72
CA MET A 9 16.21 -4.41 3.43
C MET A 9 15.29 -4.12 2.24
N TYR A 10 15.49 -2.99 1.56
CA TYR A 10 14.70 -2.51 0.43
C TYR A 10 13.20 -2.37 0.73
N PHE A 11 12.81 -2.30 2.01
CA PHE A 11 11.43 -2.10 2.44
C PHE A 11 10.91 -0.75 1.99
N ASP A 12 9.60 -0.72 1.71
CA ASP A 12 8.97 0.52 1.33
C ASP A 12 8.61 1.31 2.60
N THR A 13 8.93 2.59 2.59
CA THR A 13 8.71 3.48 3.74
C THR A 13 8.18 4.81 3.25
N HIS A 14 7.05 5.21 3.80
CA HIS A 14 6.41 6.49 3.49
C HIS A 14 6.48 7.39 4.70
N ARG A 15 7.06 8.59 4.54
CA ARG A 15 7.06 9.59 5.60
C ARG A 15 5.67 10.19 5.74
N LEU A 16 5.27 10.52 6.97
CA LEU A 16 3.97 11.12 7.26
C LEU A 16 3.63 12.32 6.36
N GLY A 17 4.60 13.20 6.08
CA GLY A 17 4.38 14.36 5.20
C GLY A 17 3.92 14.00 3.79
N ILE A 18 4.39 12.88 3.24
CA ILE A 18 4.01 12.39 1.90
C ILE A 18 2.56 11.92 1.90
N ILE A 19 2.16 11.19 2.95
CA ILE A 19 0.78 10.70 3.14
C ILE A 19 -0.17 11.86 3.47
N ASN A 20 0.30 12.87 4.20
CA ASN A 20 -0.49 14.07 4.50
C ASN A 20 -0.73 14.96 3.28
N GLU A 21 0.23 15.03 2.37
CA GLU A 21 0.06 15.73 1.09
C GLU A 21 -0.96 14.99 0.21
N ASN A 22 -0.85 13.66 0.10
CA ASN A 22 -1.80 12.86 -0.64
C ASN A 22 -1.92 11.44 -0.05
N VAL A 23 -3.03 11.17 0.63
CA VAL A 23 -3.32 9.88 1.27
C VAL A 23 -3.58 8.75 0.26
N GLU A 24 -3.91 9.06 -0.99
CA GLU A 24 -4.05 8.06 -2.06
C GLU A 24 -2.74 7.30 -2.31
N ARG A 25 -1.59 7.89 -1.98
CA ARG A 25 -0.28 7.21 -2.03
C ARG A 25 -0.21 5.98 -1.11
N ALA A 26 -1.08 5.89 -0.10
CA ALA A 26 -1.17 4.70 0.75
C ALA A 26 -1.86 3.51 0.06
N GLU A 27 -2.74 3.73 -0.93
CA GLU A 27 -3.52 2.67 -1.59
C GLU A 27 -2.66 1.54 -2.15
N PRO A 28 -1.67 1.78 -3.03
CA PRO A 28 -0.88 0.69 -3.62
C PRO A 28 -0.08 -0.05 -2.55
N VAL A 29 0.38 0.66 -1.51
CA VAL A 29 1.16 0.09 -0.40
C VAL A 29 0.32 -0.92 0.37
N VAL A 30 -0.87 -0.51 0.84
CA VAL A 30 -1.74 -1.38 1.63
C VAL A 30 -2.43 -2.44 0.78
N ARG A 31 -2.66 -2.17 -0.51
CA ARG A 31 -3.18 -3.16 -1.46
C ARG A 31 -2.23 -4.35 -1.60
N ASN A 32 -0.92 -4.12 -1.50
CA ASN A 32 0.07 -5.20 -1.58
C ASN A 32 0.23 -6.00 -0.27
N ALA A 33 -0.46 -5.65 0.82
CA ALA A 33 -0.29 -6.31 2.10
C ALA A 33 -1.30 -7.45 2.32
N ASP A 34 -0.81 -8.62 2.75
CA ASP A 34 -1.65 -9.74 3.22
C ASP A 34 -2.10 -9.51 4.68
N LEU A 35 -1.24 -8.89 5.49
CA LEU A 35 -1.47 -8.58 6.90
C LEU A 35 -1.18 -7.11 7.15
N VAL A 36 -2.08 -6.42 7.85
CA VAL A 36 -1.91 -5.01 8.21
C VAL A 36 -2.03 -4.83 9.72
N SER A 37 -1.03 -4.16 10.30
CA SER A 37 -1.03 -3.78 11.71
C SER A 37 -1.12 -2.26 11.81
N ILE A 38 -2.15 -1.76 12.47
CA ILE A 38 -2.35 -0.33 12.71
C ILE A 38 -2.05 -0.06 14.17
N ASP A 39 -0.97 0.68 14.41
CA ASP A 39 -0.70 1.28 15.72
C ASP A 39 -1.46 2.61 15.81
N VAL A 40 -2.42 2.70 16.72
CA VAL A 40 -3.30 3.87 16.87
C VAL A 40 -2.51 5.11 17.33
N ALA A 41 -1.33 4.95 17.92
CA ALA A 41 -0.45 6.07 18.28
C ALA A 41 0.13 6.80 17.04
N SER A 42 -0.04 6.24 15.83
CA SER A 42 0.29 6.92 14.57
C SER A 42 -0.68 8.05 14.21
N VAL A 43 -1.87 8.08 14.82
CA VAL A 43 -2.85 9.16 14.66
C VAL A 43 -2.50 10.30 15.62
N ARG A 44 -2.72 11.55 15.20
CA ARG A 44 -2.43 12.72 16.04
C ARG A 44 -3.27 12.72 17.32
N HIS A 45 -2.71 13.26 18.40
CA HIS A 45 -3.34 13.24 19.72
C HIS A 45 -4.77 13.79 19.75
N SER A 46 -5.06 14.84 18.98
CA SER A 46 -6.39 15.48 18.97
C SER A 46 -7.50 14.55 18.48
N ASP A 47 -7.15 13.54 17.69
CA ASP A 47 -8.10 12.62 17.06
C ASP A 47 -8.04 11.22 17.71
N ALA A 48 -6.96 10.89 18.42
CA ALA A 48 -6.76 9.61 19.10
C ALA A 48 -6.04 9.77 20.47
N PRO A 49 -6.68 10.40 21.48
CA PRO A 49 -6.05 10.66 22.77
C PRO A 49 -5.82 9.40 23.63
N GLY A 50 -6.47 8.30 23.31
CA GLY A 50 -6.48 7.02 24.02
C GLY A 50 -5.26 6.14 23.75
N THR A 51 -4.07 6.73 23.65
CA THR A 51 -2.80 6.01 23.47
C THR A 51 -1.70 6.62 24.35
N ALA A 52 -0.68 5.85 24.71
CA ALA A 52 0.36 6.31 25.65
C ALA A 52 1.48 7.14 25.00
N LYS A 53 1.70 6.98 23.68
CA LYS A 53 2.87 7.50 22.95
C LYS A 53 2.48 8.32 21.72
N THR A 54 1.48 9.18 21.89
CA THR A 54 0.91 10.00 20.81
C THR A 54 1.63 11.35 20.72
N GLY A 55 1.87 11.83 19.50
CA GLY A 55 2.38 13.19 19.24
C GLY A 55 1.29 14.18 18.80
N PRO A 56 1.58 15.49 18.78
CA PRO A 56 0.66 16.48 18.24
C PRO A 56 0.46 16.35 16.73
N ASN A 57 1.41 15.71 16.04
CA ASN A 57 1.37 15.44 14.60
C ASN A 57 1.29 13.94 14.38
N GLY A 58 0.49 13.54 13.39
CA GLY A 58 0.22 12.15 13.04
C GLY A 58 -0.73 12.11 11.85
N LEU A 59 -1.26 10.93 11.54
CA LEU A 59 -2.40 10.82 10.64
C LEU A 59 -3.59 11.58 11.23
N TYR A 60 -4.37 12.22 10.36
CA TYR A 60 -5.69 12.73 10.70
C TYR A 60 -6.68 11.56 10.82
N GLY A 61 -7.69 11.67 11.68
CA GLY A 61 -8.68 10.60 11.86
C GLY A 61 -9.37 10.18 10.56
N GLU A 62 -9.70 11.15 9.70
CA GLU A 62 -10.29 10.89 8.37
C GLU A 62 -9.36 10.10 7.44
N GLN A 63 -8.05 10.33 7.51
CA GLN A 63 -7.07 9.56 6.73
C GLN A 63 -6.99 8.12 7.21
N LEU A 64 -7.10 7.87 8.52
CA LEU A 64 -7.15 6.50 9.03
C LEU A 64 -8.36 5.75 8.47
N CYS A 65 -9.54 6.38 8.44
CA CYS A 65 -10.74 5.80 7.83
C CYS A 65 -10.55 5.55 6.32
N GLN A 66 -9.90 6.46 5.60
CA GLN A 66 -9.60 6.29 4.18
C GLN A 66 -8.60 5.17 3.90
N ILE A 67 -7.53 5.08 4.70
CA ILE A 67 -6.56 3.98 4.63
C ILE A 67 -7.23 2.65 4.97
N ALA A 68 -8.10 2.60 5.99
CA ALA A 68 -8.88 1.42 6.34
C ALA A 68 -9.79 0.97 5.19
N ARG A 69 -10.40 1.92 4.46
CA ARG A 69 -11.13 1.66 3.21
C ARG A 69 -10.22 1.02 2.15
N TYR A 70 -9.03 1.57 1.90
CA TYR A 70 -8.08 1.00 0.93
C TYR A 70 -7.64 -0.41 1.29
N ILE A 71 -7.36 -0.67 2.58
CA ILE A 71 -7.04 -2.00 3.09
C ILE A 71 -8.21 -2.96 2.79
N GLY A 72 -9.44 -2.56 3.11
CA GLY A 72 -10.64 -3.37 2.86
C GLY A 72 -10.90 -3.65 1.37
N MET A 73 -10.57 -2.71 0.48
CA MET A 73 -10.69 -2.86 -0.98
C MET A 73 -9.64 -3.82 -1.60
N SER A 74 -8.61 -4.20 -0.85
CA SER A 74 -7.59 -5.13 -1.33
C SER A 74 -8.13 -6.56 -1.36
N ASP A 75 -8.09 -7.19 -2.53
CA ASP A 75 -8.42 -8.61 -2.69
C ASP A 75 -7.33 -9.54 -2.10
N LYS A 76 -6.17 -8.99 -1.73
CA LYS A 76 -5.04 -9.72 -1.12
C LYS A 76 -5.10 -9.76 0.41
N MET A 77 -5.72 -8.76 1.03
CA MET A 77 -5.77 -8.61 2.49
C MET A 77 -6.47 -9.82 3.14
N SER A 78 -5.77 -10.44 4.10
CA SER A 78 -6.22 -11.59 4.89
C SER A 78 -6.60 -11.20 6.32
N ALA A 79 -5.84 -10.33 6.99
CA ALA A 79 -6.17 -9.86 8.33
C ALA A 79 -5.66 -8.44 8.61
N VAL A 80 -6.37 -7.75 9.50
CA VAL A 80 -6.06 -6.40 9.96
C VAL A 80 -6.23 -6.33 11.48
N GLY A 81 -5.27 -5.71 12.16
CA GLY A 81 -5.34 -5.48 13.61
C GLY A 81 -5.14 -4.00 13.96
N PHE A 82 -5.87 -3.54 14.98
CA PHE A 82 -5.72 -2.23 15.60
C PHE A 82 -5.11 -2.42 16.99
N PHE A 83 -4.00 -1.75 17.25
CA PHE A 83 -3.15 -1.95 18.43
C PHE A 83 -2.86 -0.62 19.15
N GLU A 84 -2.28 -0.73 20.36
CA GLU A 84 -1.92 0.40 21.23
C GLU A 84 -3.08 1.31 21.67
N TYR A 85 -4.32 0.83 21.53
CA TYR A 85 -5.48 1.45 22.16
C TYR A 85 -5.48 1.22 23.68
N ASN A 86 -5.61 2.30 24.45
CA ASN A 86 -5.70 2.28 25.90
C ASN A 86 -6.99 2.98 26.38
N PRO A 87 -8.01 2.20 26.81
CA PRO A 87 -9.27 2.75 27.32
C PRO A 87 -9.12 3.69 28.51
N THR A 88 -8.09 3.51 29.36
CA THR A 88 -7.91 4.35 30.55
C THR A 88 -7.46 5.76 30.20
N LEU A 89 -6.89 5.95 29.00
CA LEU A 89 -6.44 7.24 28.48
C LEU A 89 -7.49 7.90 27.57
N ASP A 90 -8.49 7.15 27.11
CA ASP A 90 -9.42 7.57 26.07
C ASP A 90 -10.59 8.39 26.63
N ARG A 91 -10.35 9.68 26.81
CA ARG A 91 -11.39 10.61 27.27
C ARG A 91 -12.52 10.66 26.25
N GLN A 92 -13.75 10.50 26.72
CA GLN A 92 -14.97 10.52 25.90
C GLN A 92 -14.99 9.46 24.78
N GLU A 93 -14.17 8.41 24.90
CA GLU A 93 -14.14 7.30 23.94
C GLU A 93 -13.80 7.75 22.50
N ILE A 94 -13.13 8.88 22.33
CA ILE A 94 -12.84 9.47 21.02
C ILE A 94 -12.03 8.49 20.15
N THR A 95 -11.05 7.84 20.74
CA THR A 95 -10.18 6.88 20.05
C THR A 95 -10.95 5.61 19.71
N ALA A 96 -11.76 5.12 20.65
CA ALA A 96 -12.63 3.97 20.39
C ALA A 96 -13.61 4.25 19.23
N GLN A 97 -14.21 5.44 19.19
CA GLN A 97 -15.10 5.86 18.11
C GLN A 97 -14.37 5.94 16.77
N LEU A 98 -13.15 6.50 16.73
CA LEU A 98 -12.33 6.55 15.53
C LEU A 98 -11.96 5.13 15.03
N ILE A 99 -11.56 4.23 15.93
CA ILE A 99 -11.28 2.82 15.59
C ILE A 99 -12.53 2.16 15.04
N ALA A 100 -13.69 2.35 15.69
CA ALA A 100 -14.96 1.79 15.24
C ALA A 100 -15.35 2.28 13.84
N GLN A 101 -15.20 3.58 13.56
CA GLN A 101 -15.42 4.15 12.22
C GLN A 101 -14.46 3.60 11.17
N SER A 102 -13.18 3.43 11.54
CA SER A 102 -12.17 2.85 10.66
C SER A 102 -12.49 1.40 10.32
N ILE A 103 -12.91 0.61 11.31
CA ILE A 103 -13.39 -0.77 11.11
C ILE A 103 -14.63 -0.79 10.22
N TRP A 104 -15.57 0.14 10.41
CA TRP A 104 -16.75 0.25 9.55
C TRP A 104 -16.37 0.53 8.09
N CYS A 105 -15.49 1.51 7.84
CA CYS A 105 -14.98 1.80 6.50
C CYS A 105 -14.26 0.60 5.88
N LEU A 106 -13.52 -0.17 6.68
CA LEU A 106 -12.87 -1.40 6.24
C LEU A 106 -13.90 -2.47 5.82
N ILE A 107 -14.90 -2.74 6.66
CA ILE A 107 -15.93 -3.75 6.38
C ILE A 107 -16.75 -3.37 5.15
N GLU A 108 -17.17 -2.10 5.04
CA GLU A 108 -17.88 -1.62 3.87
C GLU A 108 -17.01 -1.74 2.61
N ALA A 109 -15.71 -1.47 2.68
CA ALA A 109 -14.80 -1.67 1.57
C ALA A 109 -14.63 -3.15 1.17
N VAL A 110 -14.58 -4.06 2.14
CA VAL A 110 -14.54 -5.51 1.89
C VAL A 110 -15.77 -5.96 1.10
N ALA A 111 -16.96 -5.44 1.44
CA ALA A 111 -18.19 -5.73 0.71
C ALA A 111 -18.17 -5.22 -0.75
N HIS A 112 -17.35 -4.19 -1.04
CA HIS A 112 -17.24 -3.57 -2.36
C HIS A 112 -16.01 -4.00 -3.18
N ARG A 113 -15.29 -5.04 -2.73
CA ARG A 113 -14.13 -5.58 -3.46
C ARG A 113 -14.47 -5.90 -4.91
N LYS A 114 -13.57 -5.49 -5.81
CA LYS A 114 -13.76 -5.63 -7.26
C LYS A 114 -13.29 -6.98 -7.78
N LYS A 115 -12.66 -7.82 -6.96
CA LYS A 115 -12.05 -9.08 -7.37
C LYS A 115 -10.98 -8.84 -8.42
N ASP A 116 -10.11 -7.88 -8.14
CA ASP A 116 -8.90 -7.66 -8.93
C ASP A 116 -7.81 -8.67 -8.53
N TYR A 117 -6.66 -8.63 -9.20
CA TYR A 117 -5.51 -9.42 -8.83
C TYR A 117 -5.18 -9.26 -7.33
N PRO A 118 -4.96 -10.35 -6.58
CA PRO A 118 -4.70 -11.72 -7.05
C PRO A 118 -5.92 -12.63 -7.25
N VAL A 119 -7.15 -12.16 -6.95
CA VAL A 119 -8.36 -12.99 -7.09
C VAL A 119 -8.83 -13.06 -8.54
N GLY A 120 -8.79 -11.93 -9.25
CA GLY A 120 -9.07 -11.85 -10.69
C GLY A 120 -7.85 -12.18 -11.54
N ASP A 121 -8.10 -12.62 -12.77
CA ASP A 121 -7.03 -12.83 -13.76
C ASP A 121 -6.56 -11.48 -14.33
N LYS A 122 -5.25 -11.37 -14.57
CA LYS A 122 -4.63 -10.22 -15.22
C LYS A 122 -4.80 -10.23 -16.74
N ASP A 123 -5.27 -11.33 -17.31
CA ASP A 123 -5.43 -11.48 -18.77
C ASP A 123 -6.44 -10.49 -19.37
N ASP A 124 -7.45 -10.06 -18.58
CA ASP A 124 -8.43 -9.04 -18.97
C ASP A 124 -7.91 -7.59 -18.77
N TYR A 125 -6.68 -7.41 -18.27
CA TYR A 125 -6.14 -6.07 -17.97
C TYR A 125 -5.55 -5.43 -19.22
N LEU A 126 -5.70 -4.10 -19.31
CA LEU A 126 -5.05 -3.32 -20.35
C LEU A 126 -3.54 -3.31 -20.08
N LYS A 127 -2.76 -3.68 -21.10
CA LYS A 127 -1.29 -3.78 -21.00
C LYS A 127 -0.64 -2.55 -21.64
N TYR A 128 0.28 -1.93 -20.93
CA TYR A 128 1.09 -0.82 -21.40
C TYR A 128 2.55 -1.20 -21.24
N ILE A 129 3.33 -1.13 -22.33
CA ILE A 129 4.74 -1.52 -22.33
C ILE A 129 5.57 -0.25 -22.51
N VAL A 130 6.53 -0.06 -21.61
CA VAL A 130 7.46 1.06 -21.62
C VAL A 130 8.86 0.51 -21.78
N ASP A 131 9.55 0.88 -22.85
CA ASP A 131 10.92 0.46 -23.10
C ASP A 131 11.89 1.21 -22.19
N ILE A 132 12.91 0.52 -21.67
CA ILE A 132 13.94 1.15 -20.85
C ILE A 132 15.06 1.67 -21.76
N PRO A 133 15.44 2.96 -21.70
CA PRO A 133 16.55 3.49 -22.47
C PRO A 133 17.85 2.71 -22.21
N ASP A 134 18.62 2.48 -23.26
CA ASP A 134 19.91 1.76 -23.22
C ASP A 134 19.87 0.31 -22.71
N SER A 135 18.68 -0.28 -22.56
CA SER A 135 18.49 -1.71 -22.27
C SER A 135 17.63 -2.38 -23.36
N LYS A 136 17.71 -3.72 -23.44
CA LYS A 136 16.75 -4.54 -24.21
C LYS A 136 15.49 -4.87 -23.39
N ASP A 137 15.45 -4.41 -22.15
CA ASP A 137 14.37 -4.68 -21.21
C ASP A 137 13.25 -3.64 -21.34
N SER A 138 12.04 -4.06 -20.98
CA SER A 138 10.86 -3.20 -20.92
C SER A 138 10.10 -3.45 -19.63
N ILE A 139 9.37 -2.43 -19.17
CA ILE A 139 8.47 -2.51 -18.02
C ILE A 139 7.05 -2.65 -18.54
N THR A 140 6.37 -3.71 -18.14
CA THR A 140 4.95 -3.90 -18.46
C THR A 140 4.09 -3.42 -17.30
N PHE A 141 3.18 -2.50 -17.58
CA PHE A 141 2.13 -2.06 -16.66
C PHE A 141 0.80 -2.68 -17.05
N PHE A 142 -0.02 -2.98 -16.06
CA PHE A 142 -1.37 -3.50 -16.22
C PHE A 142 -2.36 -2.58 -15.54
N LYS A 143 -3.46 -2.27 -16.22
CA LYS A 143 -4.56 -1.48 -15.69
C LYS A 143 -5.84 -2.30 -15.66
N SER A 144 -6.48 -2.40 -14.50
CA SER A 144 -7.79 -3.05 -14.39
C SER A 144 -8.87 -2.18 -15.03
N PRO A 145 -9.62 -2.67 -16.03
CA PRO A 145 -10.74 -1.92 -16.61
C PRO A 145 -11.93 -1.79 -15.63
N ARG A 146 -11.92 -2.54 -14.52
CA ARG A 146 -13.02 -2.58 -13.54
C ARG A 146 -12.81 -1.59 -12.39
N SER A 147 -11.57 -1.38 -11.98
CA SER A 147 -11.23 -0.57 -10.80
C SER A 147 -10.34 0.63 -11.11
N ASP A 148 -9.84 0.76 -12.34
CA ASP A 148 -8.85 1.77 -12.74
C ASP A 148 -7.50 1.66 -12.00
N ARG A 149 -7.28 0.58 -11.25
CA ARG A 149 -6.05 0.34 -10.46
C ARG A 149 -4.94 -0.17 -11.35
N TRP A 150 -3.71 0.13 -10.96
CA TRP A 150 -2.51 -0.21 -11.72
C TRP A 150 -1.63 -1.24 -11.00
N TRP A 151 -0.97 -2.05 -11.80
CA TRP A 151 0.09 -2.97 -11.40
C TRP A 151 1.26 -2.83 -12.37
N MET A 152 2.45 -3.14 -11.89
CA MET A 152 3.67 -3.16 -12.64
C MET A 152 4.29 -4.55 -12.56
N ASP A 153 4.78 -5.05 -13.69
CA ASP A 153 5.49 -6.33 -13.77
C ASP A 153 6.95 -6.17 -13.36
N VAL A 154 7.37 -6.93 -12.36
CA VAL A 154 8.76 -7.04 -11.94
C VAL A 154 9.25 -8.46 -12.21
N PRO A 155 10.27 -8.65 -13.06
CA PRO A 155 10.81 -9.97 -13.37
C PRO A 155 11.57 -10.55 -12.17
N TYR A 156 11.52 -11.86 -12.00
CA TYR A 156 12.39 -12.56 -11.04
C TYR A 156 13.82 -12.70 -11.61
N PRO A 157 14.87 -12.45 -10.81
CA PRO A 157 16.25 -12.69 -11.22
C PRO A 157 16.50 -14.15 -11.62
N ALA A 158 17.36 -14.35 -12.61
CA ALA A 158 17.69 -15.68 -13.13
C ALA A 158 18.35 -16.55 -12.04
N GLY A 159 17.68 -17.63 -11.63
CA GLY A 159 18.22 -18.60 -10.65
C GLY A 159 17.19 -19.11 -9.63
N MET A 160 16.10 -18.37 -9.39
CA MET A 160 15.02 -18.85 -8.53
C MET A 160 14.12 -19.85 -9.28
N ARG A 161 14.28 -21.13 -8.94
CA ARG A 161 13.44 -22.24 -9.43
C ARG A 161 12.01 -22.10 -8.91
N ASN A 162 11.17 -21.37 -9.63
CA ASN A 162 9.74 -21.66 -9.62
C ASN A 162 9.18 -21.60 -11.03
N LYS A 163 8.74 -22.76 -11.53
CA LYS A 163 8.38 -23.02 -12.93
C LYS A 163 7.12 -22.25 -13.40
N TYR A 164 6.42 -21.57 -12.49
CA TYR A 164 5.09 -21.01 -12.71
C TYR A 164 4.94 -19.51 -12.35
N HIS A 165 5.93 -18.87 -11.72
CA HIS A 165 5.84 -17.44 -11.34
C HIS A 165 7.14 -16.70 -11.72
N ARG A 166 7.33 -16.42 -13.02
CA ARG A 166 8.49 -15.66 -13.53
C ARG A 166 8.37 -14.15 -13.32
N HIS A 167 7.21 -13.68 -12.85
CA HIS A 167 6.81 -12.29 -12.84
C HIS A 167 6.01 -11.99 -11.56
N HIS A 168 6.37 -10.91 -10.87
CA HIS A 168 5.67 -10.42 -9.69
C HIS A 168 4.91 -9.14 -10.05
N LEU A 169 3.57 -9.18 -9.96
CA LEU A 169 2.75 -7.98 -10.14
C LEU A 169 2.74 -7.15 -8.86
N VAL A 170 3.30 -5.96 -8.94
CA VAL A 170 3.36 -5.00 -7.84
C VAL A 170 2.31 -3.91 -8.05
N PRO A 171 1.38 -3.69 -7.10
CA PRO A 171 0.54 -2.51 -7.08
C PRO A 171 1.33 -1.21 -7.27
N CYS A 172 0.97 -0.40 -8.26
CA CYS A 172 1.59 0.89 -8.53
C CYS A 172 0.53 1.95 -8.82
N THR A 173 0.97 3.18 -9.06
CA THR A 173 0.11 4.31 -9.45
C THR A 173 0.18 4.57 -10.94
N TYR A 174 -0.76 5.39 -11.44
CA TYR A 174 -0.64 5.95 -12.79
C TYR A 174 0.56 6.90 -12.92
N GLU A 175 0.91 7.62 -11.84
CA GLU A 175 2.09 8.49 -11.80
C GLU A 175 3.38 7.69 -12.03
N ASP A 176 3.49 6.48 -11.49
CA ASP A 176 4.64 5.59 -11.76
C ASP A 176 4.75 5.22 -13.24
N TYR A 177 3.61 4.94 -13.89
CA TYR A 177 3.58 4.72 -15.34
C TYR A 177 4.03 5.98 -16.12
N GLN A 178 3.52 7.15 -15.74
CA GLN A 178 3.90 8.41 -16.39
C GLN A 178 5.39 8.71 -16.22
N ARG A 179 5.97 8.45 -15.05
CA ARG A 179 7.41 8.60 -14.81
C ARG A 179 8.22 7.66 -15.71
N ALA A 180 7.82 6.39 -15.77
CA ALA A 180 8.47 5.42 -16.65
C ALA A 180 8.44 5.87 -18.12
N THR A 181 7.33 6.42 -18.61
CA THR A 181 7.25 6.95 -20.00
C THR A 181 8.14 8.16 -20.26
N ASN A 182 8.60 8.83 -19.21
CA ASN A 182 9.56 9.94 -19.28
C ASN A 182 10.99 9.49 -18.96
N GLU A 183 11.31 8.22 -19.20
CA GLU A 183 12.65 7.64 -19.01
C GLU A 183 13.11 7.60 -17.54
N ASP A 184 12.20 7.78 -16.58
CA ASP A 184 12.46 7.72 -15.14
C ASP A 184 11.89 6.44 -14.54
N ILE A 185 12.75 5.43 -14.35
CA ILE A 185 12.34 4.13 -13.80
C ILE A 185 11.85 4.32 -12.35
N PRO A 186 10.62 3.90 -12.02
CA PRO A 186 10.08 4.07 -10.66
C PRO A 186 10.93 3.33 -9.61
N ASP A 187 11.27 4.02 -8.52
CA ASP A 187 11.96 3.47 -7.34
C ASP A 187 11.35 2.14 -6.87
N LEU A 188 10.01 2.03 -6.93
CA LEU A 188 9.26 0.85 -6.53
C LEU A 188 9.68 -0.39 -7.34
N TRP A 189 9.94 -0.22 -8.64
CA TRP A 189 10.42 -1.31 -9.51
C TRP A 189 11.79 -1.77 -9.04
N TRP A 190 12.73 -0.84 -8.89
CA TRP A 190 14.10 -1.13 -8.49
C TRP A 190 14.17 -1.80 -7.12
N ARG A 191 13.47 -1.26 -6.12
CA ARG A 191 13.43 -1.85 -4.77
C ARG A 191 12.83 -3.25 -4.78
N THR A 192 11.78 -3.47 -5.57
CA THR A 192 11.17 -4.81 -5.68
C THR A 192 12.15 -5.78 -6.34
N TYR A 193 12.81 -5.39 -7.42
CA TYR A 193 13.80 -6.23 -8.10
C TYR A 193 14.95 -6.62 -7.16
N GLN A 194 15.48 -5.66 -6.39
CA GLN A 194 16.53 -5.90 -5.39
C GLN A 194 16.06 -6.82 -4.25
N LYS A 195 14.82 -6.70 -3.78
CA LYS A 195 14.26 -7.66 -2.79
C LYS A 195 14.17 -9.09 -3.30
N LEU A 196 13.97 -9.24 -4.61
CA LEU A 196 13.84 -10.53 -5.27
C LEU A 196 15.20 -11.12 -5.70
N THR A 197 16.31 -10.42 -5.48
CA THR A 197 17.68 -10.88 -5.80
C THR A 197 18.37 -11.39 -4.55
#